data_AF-A0A5B8NTT0-F1
#
_entry.id   AF-A0A5B8NTT0-F1
#
_cell.length_a   1.000
_cell.length_b   1.000
_cell.length_c   1.000
_cell.angle_alpha   90.00
_cell.angle_beta   90.00
_cell.angle_gamma   90.00
#
_symmetry.space_group_name_H-M   'P 1'
#
loop_
_entity.id
_entity.type
_entity.pdbx_description
1 polymer ?
#
loop_
_entity_poly.entity_id
_entity_poly.type
_entity_poly.pdbx_seq_one_letter_code
_entity_poly.pdbx_strand_id
1 'polypeptide(L)'
;MAHKLHKSRKPIITIFLYFVVALLSLSAVCLIYSIANFQSYADAFAATHPDSFHNIDDKTITHRIVFAALVLRFLAALGWVGSFLYLKRFLLHHEKYRTLVMMGYSIVSVGGFIYLSFHAELHIIAIIRVIQVTVSLLMLSFLIISVIKET
;
A
#
# COMPACT_ATOMS: atom_id res chain seq x y z
N MET A 1 -34.45 15.11 13.85
CA MET A 1 -33.99 13.73 13.49
C MET A 1 -32.63 13.70 12.80
N ALA A 2 -32.18 14.75 12.11
CA ALA A 2 -30.87 14.84 11.45
C ALA A 2 -29.63 14.73 12.39
N HIS A 3 -29.79 15.03 13.68
CA HIS A 3 -28.67 15.03 14.63
C HIS A 3 -28.19 13.61 15.05
N LYS A 4 -28.98 12.55 14.80
CA LYS A 4 -28.59 11.16 15.11
C LYS A 4 -27.71 10.52 14.04
N LEU A 5 -27.76 10.98 12.79
CA LEU A 5 -26.99 10.42 11.66
C LEU A 5 -25.49 10.79 11.70
N HIS A 6 -25.15 11.98 12.20
CA HIS A 6 -23.76 12.45 12.29
C HIS A 6 -22.91 11.69 13.32
N LYS A 7 -23.53 11.00 14.29
CA LYS A 7 -22.81 10.25 15.34
C LYS A 7 -22.33 8.86 14.86
N SER A 8 -22.93 8.33 13.79
CA SER A 8 -22.70 6.95 13.30
C SER A 8 -21.46 6.79 12.40
N ARG A 9 -21.01 7.86 11.72
CA ARG A 9 -19.94 7.75 10.70
C ARG A 9 -18.50 7.98 11.20
N LYS A 10 -18.33 8.55 12.40
CA LYS A 10 -17.01 8.71 13.05
C LYS A 10 -16.25 7.38 13.24
N PRO A 11 -16.87 6.27 13.68
CA PRO A 11 -16.14 5.00 13.84
C PRO A 11 -15.61 4.46 12.51
N ILE A 12 -16.38 4.58 11.41
CA ILE A 12 -15.99 4.07 10.09
C ILE A 12 -14.73 4.78 9.56
N ILE A 13 -14.66 6.11 9.71
CA ILE A 13 -13.48 6.90 9.31
C ILE A 13 -12.26 6.46 10.12
N THR A 14 -12.42 6.31 11.43
CA THR A 14 -11.32 5.90 12.31
C THR A 14 -10.80 4.52 11.94
N ILE A 15 -11.68 3.55 11.70
CA ILE A 15 -11.32 2.20 11.24
C ILE A 15 -10.55 2.28 9.92
N PHE A 16 -11.05 3.06 8.96
CA PHE A 16 -10.37 3.23 7.67
C PHE A 16 -8.99 3.88 7.80
N LEU A 17 -8.83 4.89 8.66
CA LEU A 17 -7.53 5.50 8.89
C LEU A 17 -6.54 4.52 9.53
N TYR A 18 -6.99 3.67 10.47
CA TYR A 18 -6.16 2.59 11.01
C TYR A 18 -5.77 1.57 9.94
N PHE A 19 -6.70 1.23 9.05
CA PHE A 19 -6.42 0.39 7.89
C PHE A 19 -5.30 0.99 7.02
N VAL A 20 -5.39 2.28 6.68
CA VAL A 20 -4.34 2.96 5.88
C VAL A 20 -2.99 2.93 6.61
N VAL A 21 -2.97 3.23 7.92
CA VAL A 21 -1.74 3.17 8.72
C VAL A 21 -1.15 1.76 8.70
N ALA A 22 -1.96 0.71 8.86
CA ALA A 22 -1.50 -0.67 8.82
C ALA A 22 -0.86 -1.02 7.46
N LEU A 23 -1.46 -0.59 6.35
CA LEU A 23 -0.90 -0.80 5.02
C LEU A 23 0.45 -0.09 4.82
N LEU A 24 0.56 1.16 5.29
CA LEU A 24 1.80 1.93 5.22
C LEU A 24 2.89 1.30 6.08
N SER A 25 2.56 0.88 7.30
CA SER A 25 3.50 0.18 8.19
C SER A 25 4.02 -1.12 7.58
N LEU A 26 3.14 -1.96 7.04
CA LEU A 26 3.56 -3.20 6.35
C LEU A 26 4.44 -2.90 5.13
N SER A 27 4.15 -1.84 4.39
CA SER A 27 4.98 -1.42 3.25
C SER A 27 6.36 -0.89 3.70
N ALA A 28 6.43 -0.21 4.83
CA ALA A 28 7.69 0.21 5.44
C ALA A 28 8.52 -0.99 5.93
N VAL A 29 7.87 -2.01 6.50
CA VAL A 29 8.54 -3.28 6.87
C VAL A 29 9.15 -3.95 5.64
N CYS A 30 8.42 -4.04 4.52
CA CYS A 30 9.00 -4.56 3.28
C CYS A 30 10.23 -3.78 2.83
N LEU A 31 10.18 -2.44 2.90
CA LEU A 31 11.29 -1.58 2.50
C LEU A 31 12.52 -1.78 3.40
N ILE A 32 12.32 -1.84 4.72
CA ILE A 32 13.39 -2.13 5.68
C ILE A 32 13.98 -3.51 5.42
N TYR A 33 13.13 -4.50 5.13
CA TYR A 33 13.58 -5.86 4.83
C TYR A 33 14.41 -5.92 3.54
N SER A 34 14.01 -5.21 2.49
CA SER A 34 14.79 -5.06 1.25
C SER A 34 16.15 -4.40 1.50
N ILE A 35 16.22 -3.38 2.35
CA ILE A 35 17.48 -2.71 2.71
C ILE A 35 18.39 -3.65 3.52
N ALA A 36 17.84 -4.33 4.52
CA ALA A 36 18.60 -5.23 5.38
C ALA A 36 19.14 -6.45 4.62
N ASN A 37 18.41 -6.94 3.62
CA ASN A 37 18.77 -8.09 2.80
C ASN A 37 19.10 -7.69 1.35
N PHE A 38 19.78 -6.55 1.19
CA PHE A 38 19.95 -5.91 -0.12
C PHE A 38 20.55 -6.83 -1.19
N GLN A 39 21.53 -7.67 -0.85
CA GLN A 39 22.14 -8.59 -1.83
C GLN A 39 21.13 -9.57 -2.41
N SER A 40 20.38 -10.27 -1.55
CA SER A 40 19.33 -11.21 -1.96
C SER A 40 18.18 -10.48 -2.68
N TYR A 41 17.85 -9.28 -2.22
CA TYR A 41 16.86 -8.43 -2.88
C TYR A 41 17.29 -8.05 -4.30
N ALA A 42 18.53 -7.61 -4.49
CA ALA A 42 19.05 -7.18 -5.78
C ALA A 42 19.16 -8.33 -6.79
N ASP A 43 19.62 -9.49 -6.33
CA ASP A 43 19.68 -10.69 -7.18
C ASP A 43 18.28 -11.12 -7.62
N ALA A 44 17.29 -11.12 -6.72
CA ALA A 44 15.92 -11.48 -7.06
C ALA A 44 15.20 -10.42 -7.91
N PHE A 45 15.50 -9.13 -7.69
CA PHE A 45 15.00 -8.05 -8.54
C PHE A 45 15.50 -8.19 -9.98
N ALA A 46 16.79 -8.51 -10.16
CA ALA A 46 17.35 -8.74 -11.49
C ALA A 46 16.76 -9.98 -12.17
N ALA A 47 16.57 -11.07 -11.41
CA ALA A 47 15.96 -12.30 -11.91
C ALA A 47 14.50 -12.13 -12.35
N THR A 48 13.76 -11.23 -11.71
CA THR A 48 12.35 -10.94 -12.05
C THR A 48 12.19 -9.92 -13.19
N HIS A 49 13.26 -9.22 -13.56
CA HIS A 49 13.28 -8.22 -14.64
C HIS A 49 14.41 -8.48 -15.64
N PRO A 50 14.49 -9.68 -16.25
CA PRO A 50 15.65 -10.08 -17.06
C PRO A 50 15.89 -9.12 -18.24
N ASP A 51 14.82 -8.62 -18.85
CA ASP A 51 14.91 -7.69 -19.98
C ASP A 51 15.55 -6.34 -19.58
N SER A 52 15.37 -5.90 -18.33
CA SER A 52 15.94 -4.65 -17.82
C SER A 52 17.45 -4.72 -17.58
N PHE A 53 17.99 -5.93 -17.46
CA PHE A 53 19.41 -6.19 -17.23
C PHE A 53 20.06 -6.98 -18.39
N HIS A 54 19.35 -7.08 -19.52
CA HIS A 54 19.85 -7.77 -20.70
C HIS A 54 21.15 -7.09 -21.19
N ASN A 55 22.23 -7.88 -21.33
CA ASN A 55 23.60 -7.44 -21.65
C ASN A 55 24.38 -6.75 -20.53
N ILE A 56 23.93 -6.81 -19.27
CA ILE A 56 24.72 -6.37 -18.11
C ILE A 56 25.31 -7.59 -17.39
N ASP A 57 26.50 -8.01 -17.81
CA ASP A 57 27.20 -9.16 -17.19
C ASP A 57 27.84 -8.81 -15.83
N ASP A 58 28.09 -7.52 -15.57
CA ASP A 58 28.68 -7.07 -14.30
C ASP A 58 27.63 -6.95 -13.19
N LYS A 59 27.68 -7.92 -12.27
CA LYS A 59 26.84 -7.95 -11.06
C LYS A 59 26.93 -6.67 -10.23
N THR A 60 28.08 -6.01 -10.22
CA THR A 60 28.31 -4.74 -9.49
C THR A 60 27.47 -3.61 -10.08
N ILE A 61 27.37 -3.53 -11.41
CA ILE A 61 26.57 -2.50 -12.10
C ILE A 61 25.09 -2.76 -11.84
N THR A 62 24.63 -4.01 -11.99
CA THR A 62 23.26 -4.43 -11.67
C THR A 62 22.86 -4.03 -10.25
N HIS A 63 23.71 -4.34 -9.25
CA HIS A 63 23.45 -3.98 -7.86
C HIS A 63 23.39 -2.47 -7.65
N ARG A 64 24.23 -1.66 -8.32
CA ARG A 64 24.16 -0.20 -8.24
C ARG A 64 22.86 0.36 -8.82
N ILE A 65 22.36 -0.21 -9.92
CA ILE A 65 21.08 0.19 -10.52
C ILE A 65 19.93 -0.14 -9.57
N VAL A 66 19.91 -1.37 -9.01
CA VAL A 66 18.87 -1.76 -8.04
C VAL A 66 18.94 -0.91 -6.76
N PHE A 67 20.14 -0.55 -6.31
CA PHE A 67 20.31 0.37 -5.19
C PHE A 67 19.67 1.73 -5.49
N ALA A 68 19.91 2.30 -6.67
CA ALA A 68 19.29 3.55 -7.09
C ALA A 68 17.75 3.45 -7.12
N ALA A 69 17.20 2.35 -7.63
CA ALA A 69 15.76 2.09 -7.61
C ALA A 69 15.21 1.99 -6.17
N LEU A 70 15.94 1.34 -5.27
CA LEU A 70 15.58 1.23 -3.85
C LEU A 70 15.59 2.60 -3.15
N VAL A 71 16.57 3.46 -3.46
CA VAL A 71 16.62 4.84 -2.97
C VAL A 71 15.41 5.63 -3.45
N LEU A 72 15.03 5.53 -4.74
CA LEU A 72 13.82 6.17 -5.26
C LEU A 72 12.56 5.69 -4.54
N ARG A 73 12.46 4.38 -4.27
CA ARG A 73 11.35 3.79 -3.50
C ARG A 73 11.30 4.33 -2.07
N PHE A 74 12.45 4.51 -1.44
CA PHE A 74 12.55 5.12 -0.11
C PHE A 74 12.10 6.58 -0.11
N LEU A 75 12.54 7.37 -1.09
CA LEU A 75 12.11 8.77 -1.23
C LEU A 75 10.59 8.88 -1.44
N ALA A 76 10.00 7.99 -2.26
CA ALA A 76 8.56 7.93 -2.42
C ALA A 76 7.84 7.57 -1.10
N ALA A 77 8.44 6.71 -0.27
CA ALA A 77 7.88 6.32 1.02
C ALA A 77 7.82 7.47 2.03
N LEU A 78 8.76 8.43 1.97
CA LEU A 78 8.70 9.64 2.81
C LEU A 78 7.44 10.47 2.51
N GLY A 79 6.94 10.44 1.28
CA GLY A 79 5.71 11.12 0.87
C GLY A 79 4.43 10.52 1.48
N TRP A 80 4.48 9.28 1.99
CA TRP A 80 3.30 8.60 2.54
C TRP A 80 2.73 9.31 3.76
N VAL A 81 3.57 9.89 4.62
CA VAL A 81 3.11 10.60 5.83
C VAL A 81 2.31 11.86 5.43
N GLY A 82 2.83 12.64 4.49
CA GLY A 82 2.13 13.82 3.97
C GLY A 82 0.81 13.45 3.31
N SER A 83 0.82 12.41 2.47
CA SER A 83 -0.39 11.88 1.82
C SER A 83 -1.43 11.39 2.84
N PHE A 84 -1.01 10.68 3.89
CA PHE A 84 -1.90 10.24 4.97
C PHE A 84 -2.52 11.40 5.73
N LEU A 85 -1.72 12.41 6.10
CA LEU A 85 -2.23 13.60 6.79
C LEU A 85 -3.23 14.37 5.92
N TYR A 86 -2.96 14.48 4.62
CA TYR A 86 -3.89 15.05 3.66
C TYR A 86 -5.19 14.24 3.58
N LEU A 87 -5.10 12.92 3.42
CA LEU A 87 -6.26 12.02 3.38
C LEU A 87 -7.11 12.13 4.65
N LYS A 88 -6.47 12.14 5.83
CA LYS A 88 -7.15 12.33 7.12
C LYS A 88 -7.91 13.66 7.14
N ARG A 89 -7.27 14.77 6.76
CA ARG A 89 -7.92 16.08 6.69
C ARG A 89 -9.08 16.07 5.70
N PHE A 90 -8.88 15.49 4.53
CA PHE A 90 -9.89 15.42 3.47
C PHE A 90 -11.15 14.68 3.95
N LEU A 91 -11.00 13.49 4.54
CA LEU A 91 -12.13 12.69 5.01
C LEU A 91 -12.91 13.36 6.15
N LEU A 92 -12.25 14.18 6.96
CA LEU A 92 -12.88 14.93 8.04
C LEU A 92 -13.70 16.13 7.52
N HIS A 93 -13.27 16.79 6.45
CA HIS A 93 -13.90 18.02 5.94
C HIS A 93 -14.87 17.80 4.77
N HIS A 94 -14.67 16.75 3.96
CA HIS A 94 -15.46 16.52 2.75
C HIS A 94 -16.44 15.36 2.88
N GLU A 95 -17.55 15.59 3.57
CA GLU A 95 -18.56 14.56 3.86
C GLU A 95 -19.16 13.92 2.60
N LYS A 96 -19.40 14.73 1.56
CA LYS A 96 -20.04 14.29 0.29
C LYS A 96 -19.21 13.24 -0.46
N TYR A 97 -17.88 13.31 -0.37
CA TYR A 97 -16.97 12.47 -1.15
C TYR A 97 -16.31 11.37 -0.32
N ARG A 98 -16.56 11.34 1.00
CA ARG A 98 -15.90 10.44 1.96
C ARG A 98 -15.99 8.97 1.55
N THR A 99 -17.20 8.47 1.33
CA THR A 99 -17.44 7.06 0.97
C THR A 99 -16.75 6.70 -0.35
N LEU A 100 -16.87 7.57 -1.36
CA LEU A 100 -16.27 7.36 -2.68
C LEU A 100 -14.74 7.28 -2.59
N VAL A 101 -14.11 8.18 -1.85
CA VAL A 101 -12.65 8.16 -1.64
C VAL A 101 -12.20 6.92 -0.88
N MET A 102 -12.93 6.53 0.16
CA MET A 102 -12.60 5.33 0.93
C MET A 102 -12.71 4.06 0.07
N MET A 103 -13.78 3.92 -0.71
CA MET A 103 -13.96 2.79 -1.63
C MET A 103 -12.89 2.79 -2.72
N GLY A 104 -12.65 3.94 -3.36
CA GLY A 104 -11.63 4.07 -4.41
C GLY A 104 -10.24 3.69 -3.90
N TYR A 105 -9.87 4.18 -2.71
CA TYR A 105 -8.60 3.82 -2.07
C TYR A 105 -8.51 2.32 -1.80
N SER A 106 -9.56 1.69 -1.26
CA SER A 106 -9.58 0.25 -0.99
C SER A 106 -9.47 -0.58 -2.28
N ILE A 107 -10.16 -0.20 -3.35
CA ILE A 107 -10.07 -0.88 -4.66
C ILE A 107 -8.65 -0.77 -5.23
N VAL A 108 -8.08 0.43 -5.26
CA VAL A 108 -6.70 0.65 -5.74
C VAL A 108 -5.70 -0.13 -4.89
N SER A 109 -5.91 -0.19 -3.57
CA SER A 109 -5.06 -0.97 -2.67
C SER A 109 -5.12 -2.47 -2.98
N VAL A 110 -6.33 -3.04 -3.15
CA VAL A 110 -6.49 -4.46 -3.54
C VAL A 110 -5.76 -4.73 -4.85
N GLY A 111 -6.07 -3.98 -5.91
CA GLY A 111 -5.46 -4.20 -7.23
C GLY A 111 -3.93 -4.05 -7.19
N GLY A 112 -3.44 -2.99 -6.54
CA GLY A 112 -2.01 -2.74 -6.41
C GLY A 112 -1.28 -3.83 -5.62
N PHE A 113 -1.82 -4.28 -4.49
CA PHE A 113 -1.17 -5.33 -3.70
C PHE A 113 -1.29 -6.72 -4.32
N ILE A 114 -2.37 -7.02 -5.05
CA ILE A 114 -2.45 -8.25 -5.85
C ILE A 114 -1.32 -8.27 -6.88
N TYR A 115 -1.19 -7.19 -7.66
CA TYR A 115 -0.11 -7.08 -8.65
C TYR A 115 1.27 -7.24 -8.01
N LEU A 116 1.53 -6.53 -6.91
CA LEU A 116 2.79 -6.60 -6.17
C LEU A 116 3.04 -7.96 -5.51
N SER A 117 1.99 -8.74 -5.20
CA SER A 117 2.15 -10.07 -4.61
C SER A 117 2.68 -11.09 -5.64
N PHE A 118 2.27 -10.97 -6.91
CA PHE A 118 2.75 -11.83 -7.98
C PHE A 118 4.15 -11.44 -8.49
N HIS A 119 4.56 -10.19 -8.28
CA HIS A 119 5.86 -9.64 -8.69
C HIS A 119 6.77 -9.35 -7.48
N ALA A 120 6.55 -10.05 -6.37
CA ALA A 120 7.35 -9.85 -5.17
C ALA A 120 8.75 -10.44 -5.36
N GLU A 121 9.77 -9.64 -5.03
CA GLU A 121 11.17 -10.01 -5.23
C GLU A 121 11.63 -11.05 -4.20
N LEU A 122 11.04 -11.06 -3.01
CA LEU A 122 11.37 -12.01 -1.94
C LEU A 122 10.10 -12.68 -1.41
N HIS A 123 10.19 -13.96 -1.05
CA HIS A 123 9.05 -14.72 -0.50
C HIS A 123 8.39 -14.04 0.72
N ILE A 124 9.20 -13.47 1.62
CA ILE A 124 8.68 -12.75 2.80
C ILE A 124 7.92 -11.49 2.38
N ILE A 125 8.40 -10.77 1.36
CA ILE A 125 7.69 -9.61 0.81
C ILE A 125 6.36 -10.07 0.19
N ALA A 126 6.35 -11.19 -0.54
CA ALA A 126 5.14 -11.77 -1.11
C ALA A 126 4.08 -12.07 -0.02
N ILE A 127 4.48 -12.70 1.08
CA ILE A 127 3.60 -12.99 2.23
C ILE A 127 3.00 -11.69 2.79
N ILE A 128 3.83 -10.66 2.99
CA ILE A 128 3.34 -9.36 3.47
C ILE A 128 2.33 -8.76 2.47
N ARG A 129 2.59 -8.85 1.15
CA ARG A 129 1.64 -8.37 0.14
C ARG A 129 0.32 -9.14 0.17
N VAL A 130 0.35 -10.46 0.36
CA VAL A 130 -0.88 -11.27 0.52
C VAL A 130 -1.68 -10.85 1.76
N ILE A 131 -1.01 -10.54 2.88
CA ILE A 131 -1.66 -9.98 4.07
C ILE A 131 -2.31 -8.64 3.74
N GLN A 132 -1.61 -7.75 3.02
CA GLN A 132 -2.16 -6.45 2.60
C GLN A 132 -3.37 -6.61 1.67
N VAL A 133 -3.36 -7.57 0.74
CA VAL A 133 -4.53 -7.91 -0.10
C VAL A 133 -5.71 -8.34 0.77
N THR A 134 -5.48 -9.29 1.67
CA THR A 134 -6.53 -9.83 2.56
C THR A 134 -7.17 -8.72 3.40
N VAL A 135 -6.35 -7.88 4.04
CA VAL A 135 -6.84 -6.76 4.86
C VAL A 135 -7.58 -5.72 4.00
N SER A 136 -7.13 -5.47 2.77
CA SER A 136 -7.80 -4.55 1.84
C SER A 136 -9.15 -5.08 1.36
N LEU A 137 -9.26 -6.38 1.10
CA LEU A 137 -10.53 -7.05 0.76
C LEU A 137 -11.52 -7.01 1.93
N LEU A 138 -11.05 -7.22 3.16
CA LEU A 138 -11.88 -7.10 4.37
C LEU A 138 -12.40 -5.67 4.53
N MET A 139 -11.54 -4.66 4.35
CA MET A 139 -11.96 -3.26 4.41
C MET A 139 -12.97 -2.92 3.30
N LEU A 140 -12.72 -3.36 2.07
CA LEU A 140 -13.63 -3.13 0.95
C LEU A 140 -15.01 -3.75 1.19
N SER A 141 -15.04 -5.01 1.65
CA SER A 141 -16.26 -5.72 2.01
C SER A 141 -17.02 -5.00 3.12
N PHE A 142 -16.31 -4.55 4.16
CA PHE A 142 -16.89 -3.78 5.25
C PHE A 142 -17.51 -2.46 4.77
N LEU A 143 -16.84 -1.74 3.86
CA LEU A 143 -17.38 -0.50 3.28
C LEU A 143 -18.63 -0.77 2.45
N ILE A 144 -18.63 -1.80 1.60
CA ILE A 144 -19.78 -2.17 0.77
C ILE A 144 -20.99 -2.48 1.65
N ILE A 145 -20.81 -3.33 2.69
CA ILE A 145 -21.89 -3.68 3.62
C ILE A 145 -22.40 -2.42 4.34
N SER A 146 -21.51 -1.52 4.74
CA SER A 146 -21.89 -0.27 5.41
C SER A 146 -22.71 0.64 4.50
N VAL A 147 -22.36 0.74 3.21
CA VAL A 147 -23.12 1.52 2.23
C VAL A 147 -24.50 0.92 1.97
N ILE A 148 -24.58 -0.41 1.80
CA ILE A 148 -25.86 -1.10 1.58
C ILE A 148 -26.81 -0.92 2.77
N LYS A 149 -26.30 -0.98 4.01
CA LYS A 149 -27.13 -0.75 5.22
C LYS A 149 -27.63 0.68 5.37
N GLU A 150 -26.98 1.65 4.74
CA GLU A 150 -27.38 3.06 4.77
C GLU A 150 -28.34 3.44 3.64
N THR A 151 -28.54 2.57 2.64
CA THR A 151 -29.47 2.74 1.51
C THR A 151 -30.82 2.11 1.85
#